data_AF-A0A7C0YUF2-F1
#
_entry.id   AF-A0A7C0YUF2-F1
#
_cell.length_a   1.000
_cell.length_b   1.000
_cell.length_c   1.000
_cell.angle_alpha   90.00
_cell.angle_beta   90.00
_cell.angle_gamma   90.00
#
_symmetry.space_group_name_H-M   'P 1'
#
loop_
_entity.id
_entity.type
_entity.pdbx_description
1 polymer ?
#
loop_
_entity_poly.entity_id
_entity_poly.type
_entity_poly.pdbx_seq_one_letter_code
_entity_poly.pdbx_strand_id
1 'polypeptide(L)'
;MKKIFTSQLDKKIGKKVRIEGWVHDIRLLGGIAFVLLRDKDGIVQVTVSKKKLGKEILKEIEKLHQEDVIRVEGKVVRSKIAKRGIEIIPSKIEIISKSKSVLPLDPRGITKTNLDTQLDWRFLYFRTEEGRSIFRIQTQIVNAFRKFFLERGFIEMQPPCIIASASEGGAELFPLPYFEKKAYLAQSPQLYKQMGAISFERVFMVVPVFRAEKFDQPTHLNEIRQMDVEIAFADYEDAMRVLEECLVFILKEVKKNCKKELEI
;
A
#
# COMPACT_ATOMS: atom_id res chain seq x y z
N MET A 1 -23.80 15.86 0.57
CA MET A 1 -22.70 16.03 -0.42
C MET A 1 -21.83 14.77 -0.44
N LYS A 2 -21.33 14.31 -1.61
CA LYS A 2 -20.48 13.11 -1.72
C LYS A 2 -19.03 13.43 -1.30
N LYS A 3 -18.36 12.49 -0.64
CA LYS A 3 -16.92 12.58 -0.33
C LYS A 3 -16.11 12.71 -1.62
N ILE A 4 -15.10 13.58 -1.61
CA ILE A 4 -14.04 13.61 -2.61
C ILE A 4 -12.67 13.41 -1.93
N PHE A 5 -11.67 13.01 -2.72
CA PHE A 5 -10.31 12.83 -2.23
C PHE A 5 -9.46 14.09 -2.40
N THR A 6 -8.38 14.15 -1.64
CA THR A 6 -7.40 15.23 -1.66
C THR A 6 -6.81 15.45 -3.05
N SER A 7 -6.64 14.41 -3.88
CA SER A 7 -6.19 14.48 -5.28
C SER A 7 -7.13 15.23 -6.21
N GLN A 8 -8.39 15.42 -5.83
CA GLN A 8 -9.42 16.00 -6.68
C GLN A 8 -9.68 17.49 -6.39
N LEU A 9 -9.01 18.05 -5.38
CA LEU A 9 -9.30 19.39 -4.87
C LEU A 9 -8.90 20.52 -5.82
N ASP A 10 -7.82 20.34 -6.61
CA ASP A 10 -7.35 21.36 -7.55
C ASP A 10 -8.42 21.72 -8.59
N LYS A 11 -9.23 20.74 -9.01
CA LYS A 11 -10.36 20.92 -9.93
C LYS A 11 -11.62 21.50 -9.25
N LYS A 12 -11.55 21.81 -7.95
CA LYS A 12 -12.69 22.25 -7.12
C LYS A 12 -12.41 23.57 -6.39
N ILE A 13 -11.38 24.33 -6.78
CA ILE A 13 -11.12 25.67 -6.25
C ILE A 13 -12.36 26.55 -6.38
N GLY A 14 -12.72 27.25 -5.30
CA GLY A 14 -13.90 28.10 -5.20
C GLY A 14 -15.20 27.35 -4.88
N LYS A 15 -15.22 26.02 -4.94
CA LYS A 15 -16.42 25.20 -4.69
C LYS A 15 -16.47 24.68 -3.26
N LYS A 16 -17.69 24.39 -2.79
CA LYS A 16 -17.92 23.68 -1.52
C LYS A 16 -17.70 22.18 -1.75
N VAL A 17 -16.96 21.54 -0.84
CA VAL A 17 -16.57 20.12 -0.92
C VAL A 17 -16.70 19.44 0.44
N ARG A 18 -16.81 18.11 0.43
CA ARG A 18 -16.79 17.26 1.63
C ARG A 18 -15.60 16.33 1.52
N ILE A 19 -14.73 16.39 2.51
CA ILE A 19 -13.59 15.49 2.65
C ILE A 19 -13.67 14.76 3.99
N GLU A 20 -13.10 13.57 4.02
CA GLU A 20 -13.07 12.72 5.22
C GLU A 20 -11.73 12.01 5.28
N GLY A 21 -11.12 12.01 6.46
CA GLY A 21 -9.80 11.45 6.65
C GLY A 21 -9.38 11.46 8.11
N TRP A 22 -8.08 11.26 8.29
CA TRP A 22 -7.42 11.22 9.58
C TRP A 22 -6.69 12.51 9.85
N VAL A 23 -6.84 13.05 11.05
CA VAL A 23 -6.07 14.21 11.50
C VAL A 23 -4.60 13.82 11.56
N HIS A 24 -3.80 14.39 10.69
CA HIS A 24 -2.38 14.09 10.55
C HIS A 24 -1.53 14.92 11.50
N ASP A 25 -1.85 16.21 11.62
CA ASP A 25 -1.20 17.17 12.51
C ASP A 25 -2.18 18.31 12.84
N ILE A 26 -2.00 18.93 14.00
CA ILE A 26 -2.82 20.05 14.47
C ILE A 26 -1.88 21.14 14.97
N ARG A 27 -2.12 22.39 14.55
CA ARG A 27 -1.38 23.56 15.04
C ARG A 27 -2.34 24.64 15.47
N LEU A 28 -2.26 25.06 16.73
CA LEU A 28 -3.08 26.12 17.33
C LEU A 28 -2.21 27.37 17.55
N LEU A 29 -2.63 28.51 16.99
CA LEU A 29 -1.94 29.79 17.07
C LEU A 29 -2.93 30.91 17.46
N GLY A 30 -3.14 31.11 18.77
CA GLY A 30 -3.73 32.32 19.36
C GLY A 30 -5.06 32.83 18.80
N GLY A 31 -5.81 32.01 18.06
CA GLY A 31 -7.03 32.42 17.32
C GLY A 31 -7.13 31.90 15.89
N ILE A 32 -6.10 31.19 15.40
CA ILE A 32 -6.09 30.43 14.16
C ILE A 32 -5.72 28.98 14.48
N ALA A 33 -6.36 28.03 13.81
CA ALA A 33 -6.04 26.62 13.89
C ALA A 33 -5.81 26.06 12.48
N PHE A 34 -4.78 25.23 12.34
CA PHE A 34 -4.49 24.47 11.13
C PHE A 34 -4.60 22.98 11.44
N VAL A 35 -5.47 22.30 10.72
CA VAL A 35 -5.60 20.84 10.77
C VAL A 35 -5.11 20.29 9.45
N LEU A 36 -4.04 19.50 9.48
CA LEU A 36 -3.62 18.71 8.32
C LEU A 36 -4.47 17.45 8.29
N LEU A 37 -5.31 17.31 7.26
CA LEU A 37 -6.15 16.13 7.08
C LEU A 37 -5.56 15.22 6.02
N ARG A 38 -5.31 13.95 6.37
CA ARG A 38 -4.77 12.93 5.48
C ARG A 38 -5.88 11.99 5.01
N ASP A 39 -5.87 11.67 3.72
CA ASP A 39 -6.61 10.54 3.16
C ASP A 39 -5.67 9.59 2.39
N LYS A 40 -6.21 8.76 1.51
CA LYS A 40 -5.43 7.80 0.72
C LYS A 40 -4.53 8.47 -0.34
N ASP A 41 -4.87 9.68 -0.78
CA ASP A 41 -4.22 10.35 -1.91
C ASP A 41 -3.25 11.45 -1.46
N GLY A 42 -3.31 11.87 -0.20
CA GLY A 42 -2.40 12.87 0.34
C GLY A 42 -2.94 13.59 1.57
N ILE A 43 -2.38 14.77 1.82
CA ILE A 43 -2.69 15.64 2.96
C ILE A 43 -3.23 16.97 2.45
N VAL A 44 -4.22 17.56 3.12
CA VAL A 44 -4.70 18.92 2.85
C VAL A 44 -4.80 19.73 4.13
N GLN A 45 -4.52 21.03 4.04
CA GLN A 45 -4.70 21.95 5.16
C GLN A 45 -6.15 22.42 5.27
N VAL A 46 -6.72 22.29 6.47
CA VAL A 46 -7.99 22.90 6.86
C VAL A 46 -7.67 24.06 7.80
N THR A 47 -8.03 25.27 7.40
CA THR A 47 -7.69 26.50 8.12
C THR A 47 -8.92 27.11 8.76
N VAL A 48 -8.88 27.26 10.08
CA VAL A 48 -9.94 27.91 10.86
C VAL A 48 -9.40 29.15 11.52
N SER A 49 -10.11 30.26 11.38
CA SER A 49 -9.75 31.51 12.06
C SER A 49 -10.96 32.06 12.79
N LYS A 50 -10.73 32.50 14.02
CA LYS A 50 -11.75 33.10 14.89
C LYS A 50 -12.49 34.27 14.22
N LYS A 51 -11.77 35.05 13.39
CA LYS A 51 -12.33 36.18 12.64
C LYS A 51 -13.31 35.78 11.52
N LYS A 52 -13.10 34.63 10.86
CA LYS A 52 -13.91 34.22 9.69
C LYS A 52 -15.07 33.29 10.02
N LEU A 53 -14.97 32.51 11.09
CA LEU A 53 -15.79 31.31 11.29
C LEU A 53 -16.42 31.15 12.68
N GLY A 54 -16.17 32.10 13.60
CA GLY A 54 -16.72 32.06 14.95
C GLY A 54 -15.94 31.17 15.93
N LYS A 55 -16.35 31.17 17.21
CA LYS A 55 -15.67 30.46 18.31
C LYS A 55 -16.00 28.95 18.36
N GLU A 56 -17.11 28.51 17.79
CA GLU A 56 -17.63 27.14 17.97
C GLU A 56 -16.80 26.07 17.25
N ILE A 57 -16.51 26.26 15.96
CA ILE A 57 -15.68 25.33 15.18
C ILE A 57 -14.25 25.27 15.74
N LEU A 58 -13.76 26.39 16.29
CA LEU A 58 -12.44 26.44 16.91
C LEU A 58 -12.38 25.59 18.18
N LYS A 59 -13.42 25.61 19.02
CA LYS A 59 -13.55 24.72 20.19
C LYS A 59 -13.59 23.24 19.80
N GLU A 60 -14.21 22.88 18.68
CA GLU A 60 -14.20 21.49 18.21
C GLU A 60 -12.81 21.05 17.74
N ILE A 61 -12.03 21.95 17.12
CA ILE A 61 -10.65 21.67 16.73
C ILE A 61 -9.73 21.51 17.94
N GLU A 62 -9.93 22.30 19.00
CA GLU A 62 -9.16 22.19 20.25
C GLU A 62 -9.30 20.80 20.91
N LYS A 63 -10.38 20.07 20.63
CA LYS A 63 -10.60 18.70 21.11
C LYS A 63 -9.92 17.64 20.23
N LEU A 64 -9.45 17.99 19.03
CA LEU A 64 -8.91 17.02 18.08
C LEU A 64 -7.56 16.49 18.57
N HIS A 65 -7.33 15.20 18.32
CA HIS A 65 -6.05 14.55 18.49
C HIS A 65 -5.57 13.98 17.16
N GLN A 66 -4.29 13.65 17.11
CA GLN A 66 -3.71 12.96 15.97
C GLN A 66 -4.45 11.62 15.73
N GLU A 67 -4.70 11.29 14.47
CA GLU A 67 -5.46 10.11 14.01
C GLU A 67 -6.96 10.09 14.35
N ASP A 68 -7.52 11.17 14.91
CA ASP A 68 -8.97 11.36 14.92
C ASP A 68 -9.52 11.28 13.50
N VAL A 69 -10.68 10.63 13.33
CA VAL A 69 -11.38 10.57 12.05
C VAL A 69 -12.38 11.70 12.00
N ILE A 70 -12.22 12.60 11.03
CA ILE A 70 -13.11 13.76 10.89
C ILE A 70 -13.70 13.86 9.49
N ARG A 71 -14.89 14.45 9.44
CA ARG A 71 -15.55 14.93 8.22
C ARG A 71 -15.50 16.44 8.20
N VAL A 72 -15.07 17.00 7.07
CA VAL A 72 -14.99 18.44 6.86
C VAL A 72 -15.80 18.81 5.64
N GLU A 73 -16.77 19.69 5.80
CA GLU A 73 -17.43 20.39 4.70
C GLU A 73 -16.92 21.83 4.65
N GLY A 74 -16.44 22.28 3.49
CA GLY A 74 -15.83 23.60 3.38
C GLY A 74 -15.60 24.07 1.96
N LYS A 75 -15.17 25.32 1.81
CA LYS A 75 -14.81 25.93 0.52
C LYS A 75 -13.32 25.73 0.26
N VAL A 76 -12.98 25.23 -0.94
CA VAL A 76 -11.58 25.14 -1.38
C VAL A 76 -11.12 26.53 -1.82
N VAL A 77 -9.98 26.99 -1.31
CA VAL A 77 -9.41 28.30 -1.67
C VAL A 77 -7.92 28.17 -1.97
N ARG A 78 -7.40 29.05 -2.81
CA ARG A 78 -5.95 29.16 -3.02
C ARG A 78 -5.30 29.74 -1.76
N SER A 79 -4.13 29.22 -1.41
CA SER A 79 -3.34 29.68 -0.28
C SER A 79 -1.88 29.78 -0.68
N LYS A 80 -1.25 30.91 -0.36
CA LYS A 80 0.19 31.11 -0.56
C LYS A 80 1.03 30.42 0.53
N ILE A 81 0.39 30.04 1.64
CA ILE A 81 1.07 29.51 2.84
C ILE A 81 0.96 27.99 2.90
N ALA A 82 -0.16 27.42 2.43
CA ALA A 82 -0.34 25.98 2.44
C ALA A 82 0.65 25.31 1.46
N LYS A 83 1.33 24.25 1.90
CA LYS A 83 2.33 23.51 1.08
C LYS A 83 1.82 23.09 -0.30
N ARG A 84 0.52 22.78 -0.41
CA ARG A 84 -0.12 22.37 -1.67
C ARG A 84 -0.66 23.52 -2.51
N GLY A 85 -0.49 24.78 -2.09
CA GLY A 85 -1.07 25.95 -2.76
C GLY A 85 -2.58 26.11 -2.58
N ILE A 86 -3.22 25.17 -1.85
CA ILE A 86 -4.66 25.17 -1.57
C ILE A 86 -4.93 24.82 -0.11
N GLU A 87 -6.03 25.35 0.42
CA GLU A 87 -6.56 25.01 1.74
C GLU A 87 -8.09 24.94 1.70
N ILE A 88 -8.68 24.40 2.77
CA ILE A 88 -10.12 24.35 2.95
C ILE A 88 -10.51 25.25 4.12
N ILE A 89 -11.44 26.16 3.84
CA ILE A 89 -12.11 26.97 4.87
C ILE A 89 -13.39 26.20 5.24
N PRO A 90 -13.41 25.52 6.39
CA PRO A 90 -14.52 24.64 6.74
C PRO A 90 -15.75 25.46 7.10
N SER A 91 -16.94 25.04 6.67
CA SER A 91 -18.23 25.50 7.20
C SER A 91 -18.76 24.57 8.30
N LYS A 92 -18.31 23.31 8.32
CA LYS A 92 -18.71 22.30 9.31
C LYS A 92 -17.57 21.30 9.49
N ILE A 93 -17.31 20.94 10.74
CA ILE A 93 -16.41 19.84 11.12
C ILE A 93 -17.21 18.91 12.02
N GLU A 94 -17.11 17.62 11.76
CA GLU A 94 -17.75 16.57 12.54
C GLU A 94 -16.70 15.50 12.88
N ILE A 95 -16.60 15.17 14.15
CA ILE A 95 -15.73 14.09 14.63
C ILE A 95 -16.49 12.78 14.45
N ILE A 96 -16.01 11.91 13.56
CA ILE A 96 -16.61 10.60 13.31
C ILE A 96 -16.14 9.58 14.36
N SER A 97 -14.85 9.61 14.68
CA SER A 97 -14.25 8.71 15.66
C SER A 97 -13.05 9.37 16.33
N LYS A 98 -12.92 9.16 17.64
CA LYS A 98 -11.73 9.55 18.40
C LYS A 98 -10.65 8.48 18.32
N SER A 99 -9.40 8.91 18.25
CA SER A 99 -8.23 8.06 18.48
C SER A 99 -7.88 8.02 19.98
N LYS A 100 -7.03 7.08 20.38
CA LYS A 100 -6.36 7.12 21.68
C LYS A 100 -5.31 8.22 21.66
N SER A 101 -5.18 8.97 22.76
CA SER A 101 -4.26 10.11 22.85
C SER A 101 -2.78 9.71 22.73
N VAL A 102 -2.41 8.51 23.18
CA VAL A 102 -1.07 7.95 23.01
C VAL A 102 -1.08 6.98 21.84
N LEU A 103 -0.35 7.34 20.79
CA LEU A 103 -0.18 6.49 19.61
C LEU A 103 1.07 5.61 19.78
N PRO A 104 0.99 4.31 19.45
CA PRO A 104 2.14 3.40 19.52
C PRO A 104 3.17 3.64 18.41
N LEU A 105 2.78 4.32 17.33
CA LEU A 105 3.62 4.72 16.22
C LEU A 105 3.17 6.11 15.73
N ASP A 106 4.10 7.01 15.43
CA ASP A 106 3.76 8.32 14.86
C ASP A 106 3.63 8.21 13.33
N PRO A 107 2.41 8.34 12.76
CA PRO A 107 2.20 8.20 11.32
C PRO A 107 2.73 9.40 10.51
N ARG A 108 3.28 10.44 11.15
CA ARG A 108 4.07 11.49 10.50
C ARG A 108 5.52 11.07 10.24
N GLY A 109 5.99 9.98 10.87
CA GLY A 109 7.37 9.52 10.75
C GLY A 109 8.41 10.38 11.48
N ILE A 110 7.98 11.27 12.40
CA ILE A 110 8.89 12.13 13.17
C ILE A 110 9.69 11.29 14.17
N THR A 111 9.00 10.42 14.91
CA THR A 111 9.61 9.48 15.85
C THR A 111 9.83 8.16 15.13
N LYS A 112 11.09 7.72 15.04
CA LYS A 112 11.42 6.41 14.49
C LYS A 112 10.96 5.30 15.45
N THR A 113 10.41 4.24 14.89
CA THR A 113 10.04 3.01 15.63
C THR A 113 10.81 1.82 15.05
N ASN A 114 11.07 0.81 15.88
CA ASN A 114 11.69 -0.43 15.42
C ASN A 114 10.72 -1.24 14.53
N LEU A 115 11.26 -2.24 13.81
CA LEU A 115 10.49 -3.08 12.90
C LEU A 115 9.34 -3.80 13.61
N ASP A 116 9.57 -4.35 14.80
CA ASP A 116 8.56 -5.07 15.58
C ASP A 116 7.33 -4.20 15.83
N THR A 117 7.52 -2.95 16.30
CA THR A 117 6.39 -2.01 16.50
C THR A 117 5.69 -1.69 15.18
N GLN A 118 6.42 -1.57 14.08
CA GLN A 118 5.84 -1.32 12.76
C GLN A 118 5.02 -2.51 12.24
N LEU A 119 5.41 -3.74 12.60
CA LEU A 119 4.70 -4.97 12.26
C LEU A 119 3.46 -5.16 13.16
N ASP A 120 3.58 -4.98 14.47
CA ASP A 120 2.47 -5.09 15.43
C ASP A 120 1.38 -4.05 15.15
N TRP A 121 1.79 -2.83 14.79
CA TRP A 121 0.88 -1.71 14.49
C TRP A 121 0.78 -1.45 12.99
N ARG A 122 0.72 -2.52 12.19
CA ARG A 122 0.80 -2.44 10.72
C ARG A 122 -0.21 -1.49 10.09
N PHE A 123 -1.44 -1.47 10.60
CA PHE A 123 -2.50 -0.58 10.10
C PHE A 123 -2.17 0.91 10.28
N LEU A 124 -1.35 1.25 11.28
CA LEU A 124 -0.88 2.61 11.54
C LEU A 124 0.39 2.89 10.74
N TYR A 125 1.29 1.92 10.60
CA TYR A 125 2.43 2.02 9.70
C TYR A 125 2.01 2.25 8.24
N PHE A 126 0.94 1.61 7.76
CA PHE A 126 0.36 1.90 6.43
C PHE A 126 -0.13 3.34 6.25
N ARG A 127 -0.12 4.16 7.30
CA ARG A 127 -0.46 5.59 7.24
C ARG A 127 0.77 6.49 7.13
N THR A 128 1.97 5.97 7.33
CA THR A 128 3.22 6.67 7.05
C THR A 128 3.43 6.78 5.54
N GLU A 129 4.25 7.75 5.14
CA GLU A 129 4.61 7.96 3.73
C GLU A 129 5.46 6.80 3.18
N GLU A 130 6.44 6.33 3.97
CA GLU A 130 7.26 5.16 3.66
C GLU A 130 6.42 3.88 3.51
N GLY A 131 5.58 3.58 4.50
CA GLY A 131 4.77 2.36 4.51
C GLY A 131 3.81 2.32 3.33
N ARG A 132 3.21 3.44 2.93
CA ARG A 132 2.36 3.51 1.72
C ARG A 132 3.17 3.29 0.46
N SER A 133 4.36 3.87 0.38
CA SER A 133 5.16 3.89 -0.83
C SER A 133 5.70 2.50 -1.17
N ILE A 134 6.11 1.72 -0.17
CA ILE A 134 6.49 0.32 -0.33
C ILE A 134 5.39 -0.48 -1.04
N PHE A 135 4.14 -0.41 -0.56
CA PHE A 135 3.05 -1.21 -1.16
C PHE A 135 2.57 -0.65 -2.50
N ARG A 136 2.72 0.66 -2.76
CA ARG A 136 2.44 1.23 -4.09
C ARG A 136 3.48 0.78 -5.12
N ILE A 137 4.75 0.74 -4.74
CA ILE A 137 5.83 0.19 -5.57
C ILE A 137 5.61 -1.30 -5.79
N GLN A 138 5.33 -2.08 -4.74
CA GLN A 138 5.00 -3.50 -4.85
C GLN A 138 3.83 -3.76 -5.81
N THR A 139 2.76 -2.96 -5.71
CA THR A 139 1.63 -3.02 -6.64
C THR A 139 2.07 -2.80 -8.08
N GLN A 140 2.95 -1.82 -8.33
CA GLN A 140 3.46 -1.58 -9.68
C GLN A 140 4.39 -2.69 -10.18
N ILE A 141 5.22 -3.26 -9.32
CA ILE A 141 6.07 -4.41 -9.67
C ILE A 141 5.21 -5.56 -10.19
N VAL A 142 4.19 -5.95 -9.43
CA VAL A 142 3.32 -7.08 -9.80
C VAL A 142 2.51 -6.75 -11.06
N ASN A 143 2.00 -5.53 -11.21
CA ASN A 143 1.27 -5.13 -12.41
C ASN A 143 2.17 -5.10 -13.65
N ALA A 144 3.40 -4.63 -13.53
CA ALA A 144 4.36 -4.61 -14.62
C ALA A 144 4.80 -6.03 -15.02
N PHE A 145 5.02 -6.91 -14.04
CA PHE A 145 5.28 -8.33 -14.27
C PHE A 145 4.14 -8.97 -15.08
N ARG A 146 2.89 -8.83 -14.62
CA ARG A 146 1.71 -9.35 -15.34
C ARG A 146 1.62 -8.79 -16.76
N LYS A 147 1.75 -7.46 -16.90
CA LYS A 147 1.67 -6.77 -18.19
C LYS A 147 2.71 -7.30 -19.17
N PHE A 148 3.95 -7.47 -18.74
CA PHE A 148 5.06 -7.96 -19.57
C PHE A 148 4.73 -9.31 -20.23
N PHE A 149 4.17 -10.25 -19.45
CA PHE A 149 3.84 -11.60 -19.91
C PHE A 149 2.53 -11.67 -20.69
N LEU A 150 1.49 -10.95 -20.26
CA LEU A 150 0.22 -10.89 -20.98
C LEU A 150 0.39 -10.30 -22.39
N GLU A 151 1.20 -9.26 -22.54
CA GLU A 151 1.50 -8.65 -23.86
C GLU A 151 2.31 -9.60 -24.78
N ARG A 152 2.92 -10.66 -24.23
CA ARG A 152 3.68 -11.69 -24.97
C ARG A 152 2.91 -13.00 -25.16
N GLY A 153 1.62 -13.00 -24.85
CA GLY A 153 0.74 -14.15 -25.04
C GLY A 153 0.91 -15.28 -24.02
N PHE A 154 1.52 -15.01 -22.87
CA PHE A 154 1.56 -16.00 -21.79
C PHE A 154 0.21 -16.07 -21.07
N ILE A 155 -0.08 -17.23 -20.46
CA ILE A 155 -1.28 -17.47 -19.66
C ILE A 155 -0.94 -17.40 -18.15
N GLU A 156 -1.70 -16.62 -17.37
CA GLU A 156 -1.59 -16.62 -15.90
C GLU A 156 -2.27 -17.87 -15.33
N MET A 157 -1.55 -18.66 -14.53
CA MET A 157 -2.09 -19.83 -13.85
C MET A 157 -2.23 -19.62 -12.34
N GLN A 158 -3.19 -20.32 -11.73
CA GLN A 158 -3.43 -20.34 -10.29
C GLN A 158 -3.42 -21.80 -9.77
N PRO A 159 -2.23 -22.38 -9.56
CA PRO A 159 -2.10 -23.77 -9.09
C PRO A 159 -2.50 -23.94 -7.61
N PRO A 160 -2.82 -25.17 -7.17
CA PRO A 160 -3.06 -25.48 -5.77
C PRO A 160 -1.83 -25.19 -4.88
N CYS A 161 -2.08 -24.66 -3.68
CA CYS A 161 -1.04 -24.47 -2.65
C CYS A 161 -1.01 -25.58 -1.59
N ILE A 162 -1.98 -26.51 -1.61
CA ILE A 162 -1.99 -27.72 -0.77
C ILE A 162 -1.61 -28.90 -1.65
N ILE A 163 -0.51 -29.57 -1.33
CA ILE A 163 0.08 -30.64 -2.14
C ILE A 163 0.30 -31.91 -1.30
N ALA A 164 0.23 -33.07 -1.95
CA ALA A 164 0.36 -34.37 -1.27
C ALA A 164 1.80 -34.70 -0.88
N SER A 165 2.78 -34.19 -1.63
CA SER A 165 4.21 -34.43 -1.44
C SER A 165 5.01 -33.18 -1.81
N ALA A 166 6.29 -33.14 -1.42
CA ALA A 166 7.20 -32.07 -1.80
C ALA A 166 7.24 -31.86 -3.32
N SER A 167 7.34 -30.61 -3.77
CA SER A 167 7.60 -30.26 -5.16
C SER A 167 9.08 -30.43 -5.53
N GLU A 168 9.98 -30.27 -4.55
CA GLU A 168 11.44 -30.29 -4.72
C GLU A 168 12.07 -31.04 -3.53
N GLY A 169 13.21 -31.72 -3.75
CA GLY A 169 13.90 -32.47 -2.70
C GLY A 169 14.67 -31.56 -1.74
N GLY A 170 14.63 -31.87 -0.43
CA GLY A 170 15.48 -31.24 0.58
C GLY A 170 14.96 -29.95 1.23
N ALA A 171 13.76 -29.48 0.85
CA ALA A 171 13.20 -28.25 1.40
C ALA A 171 12.25 -28.50 2.59
N GLU A 172 12.32 -27.65 3.62
CA GLU A 172 11.47 -27.72 4.82
C GLU A 172 10.01 -27.34 4.50
N LEU A 173 9.09 -28.29 4.65
CA LEU A 173 7.66 -28.14 4.35
C LEU A 173 6.86 -27.83 5.62
N PHE A 174 5.77 -27.07 5.48
CA PHE A 174 4.73 -27.02 6.50
C PHE A 174 3.75 -28.19 6.32
N PRO A 175 3.75 -29.19 7.21
CA PRO A 175 2.74 -30.24 7.18
C PRO A 175 1.40 -29.72 7.70
N LEU A 176 0.30 -30.19 7.12
CA LEU A 176 -1.05 -29.95 7.60
C LEU A 176 -1.90 -31.22 7.50
N PRO A 177 -2.86 -31.43 8.43
CA PRO A 177 -3.88 -32.44 8.26
C PRO A 177 -4.80 -32.05 7.11
N TYR A 178 -5.10 -33.00 6.23
CA TYR A 178 -6.02 -32.82 5.12
C TYR A 178 -7.00 -34.01 5.10
N PHE A 179 -8.06 -33.87 5.89
CA PHE A 179 -8.98 -34.97 6.22
C PHE A 179 -8.21 -36.16 6.82
N GLU A 180 -8.40 -37.36 6.28
CA GLU A 180 -7.72 -38.59 6.68
C GLU A 180 -6.28 -38.68 6.13
N LYS A 181 -5.82 -37.66 5.39
CA LYS A 181 -4.49 -37.64 4.76
C LYS A 181 -3.60 -36.56 5.38
N LYS A 182 -2.30 -36.71 5.17
CA LYS A 182 -1.31 -35.67 5.41
C LYS A 182 -1.06 -34.91 4.11
N ALA A 183 -1.05 -33.59 4.18
CA ALA A 183 -0.68 -32.72 3.07
C ALA A 183 0.37 -31.70 3.52
N TYR A 184 0.82 -30.89 2.57
CA TYR A 184 1.84 -29.88 2.78
C TYR A 184 1.48 -28.59 2.06
N LEU A 185 1.94 -27.46 2.59
CA LEU A 185 1.91 -26.20 1.85
C LEU A 185 3.02 -26.18 0.80
N ALA A 186 2.69 -25.73 -0.41
CA ALA A 186 3.61 -25.71 -1.54
C ALA A 186 4.74 -24.69 -1.35
N GLN A 187 5.98 -25.11 -1.65
CA GLN A 187 7.19 -24.27 -1.59
C GLN A 187 7.47 -23.55 -2.92
N SER A 188 6.87 -24.05 -3.99
CA SER A 188 7.07 -23.63 -5.38
C SER A 188 5.94 -24.22 -6.23
N PRO A 189 5.46 -23.53 -7.28
CA PRO A 189 4.53 -24.09 -8.25
C PRO A 189 5.23 -24.99 -9.29
N GLN A 190 6.49 -25.39 -9.09
CA GLN A 190 7.37 -26.08 -10.06
C GLN A 190 6.68 -27.14 -10.91
N LEU A 191 6.08 -28.16 -10.28
CA LEU A 191 5.46 -29.26 -11.02
C LEU A 191 4.25 -28.79 -11.84
N TYR A 192 3.46 -27.84 -11.32
CA TYR A 192 2.29 -27.33 -12.01
C TYR A 192 2.64 -26.40 -13.17
N LYS A 193 3.70 -25.58 -13.05
CA LYS A 193 4.13 -24.73 -14.16
C LYS A 193 4.71 -25.55 -15.32
N GLN A 194 5.39 -26.66 -15.03
CA GLN A 194 5.83 -27.62 -16.05
C GLN A 194 4.65 -28.28 -16.77
N MET A 195 3.63 -28.75 -16.03
CA MET A 195 2.38 -29.28 -16.64
C MET A 195 1.67 -28.22 -17.51
N GLY A 196 1.64 -26.98 -17.02
CA GLY A 196 1.11 -25.84 -17.74
C GLY A 196 1.86 -25.56 -19.03
N ALA A 197 3.20 -25.50 -19.00
CA ALA A 197 4.02 -25.27 -20.17
C ALA A 197 3.87 -26.37 -21.23
N ILE A 198 3.75 -27.64 -20.83
CA ILE A 198 3.50 -28.75 -21.78
C ILE A 198 2.16 -28.57 -22.52
N SER A 199 1.19 -27.88 -21.92
CA SER A 199 -0.16 -27.72 -22.48
C SER A 199 -0.38 -26.37 -23.18
N PHE A 200 0.24 -25.32 -22.67
CA PHE A 200 -0.01 -23.93 -23.08
C PHE A 200 1.22 -23.22 -23.63
N GLU A 201 2.36 -23.92 -23.66
CA GLU A 201 3.70 -23.46 -24.04
C GLU A 201 4.28 -22.34 -23.16
N ARG A 202 3.49 -21.36 -22.72
CA ARG A 202 3.98 -20.17 -22.03
C ARG A 202 3.06 -19.80 -20.89
N VAL A 203 3.53 -20.02 -19.67
CA VAL A 203 2.74 -19.78 -18.45
C VAL A 203 3.50 -18.94 -17.44
N PHE A 204 2.78 -18.16 -16.66
CA PHE A 204 3.34 -17.43 -15.52
C PHE A 204 2.38 -17.46 -14.33
N MET A 205 2.89 -17.19 -13.14
CA MET A 205 2.13 -17.17 -11.90
C MET A 205 2.61 -16.05 -10.97
N VAL A 206 1.69 -15.55 -10.15
CA VAL A 206 2.00 -14.75 -8.95
C VAL A 206 1.29 -15.40 -7.77
N VAL A 207 2.01 -16.24 -7.00
CA VAL A 207 1.40 -17.16 -6.03
C VAL A 207 2.05 -17.10 -4.65
N PRO A 208 1.30 -17.37 -3.57
CA PRO A 208 1.89 -17.62 -2.27
C PRO A 208 2.65 -18.95 -2.27
N VAL A 209 3.81 -18.97 -1.62
CA VAL A 209 4.51 -20.20 -1.28
C VAL A 209 5.04 -20.14 0.14
N PHE A 210 5.28 -21.32 0.70
CA PHE A 210 5.55 -21.50 2.11
C PHE A 210 6.79 -22.37 2.31
N ARG A 211 7.75 -21.87 3.07
CA ARG A 211 9.01 -22.58 3.39
C ARG A 211 9.18 -22.56 4.90
N ALA A 212 9.34 -23.72 5.51
CA ALA A 212 9.50 -23.83 6.97
C ALA A 212 10.98 -23.60 7.36
N GLU A 213 11.53 -22.46 6.95
CA GLU A 213 12.91 -22.10 7.27
C GLU A 213 13.06 -21.90 8.79
N LYS A 214 14.12 -22.49 9.36
CA LYS A 214 14.39 -22.44 10.80
C LYS A 214 15.30 -21.30 11.21
N PHE A 215 15.99 -20.69 10.24
CA PHE A 215 16.95 -19.62 10.48
C PHE A 215 16.32 -18.26 10.28
N ASP A 216 16.46 -17.39 11.28
CA ASP A 216 16.06 -16.00 11.18
C ASP A 216 17.14 -15.22 10.40
N GLN A 217 16.85 -14.91 9.14
CA GLN A 217 17.74 -14.22 8.22
C GLN A 217 17.00 -13.05 7.56
N PRO A 218 17.64 -11.89 7.34
CA PRO A 218 16.98 -10.69 6.80
C PRO A 218 16.30 -10.86 5.44
N THR A 219 16.66 -11.90 4.69
CA THR A 219 16.17 -12.19 3.33
C THR A 219 15.20 -13.36 3.26
N HIS A 220 14.86 -13.99 4.40
CA HIS A 220 14.02 -15.18 4.45
C HIS A 220 12.73 -14.90 5.20
N LEU A 221 11.61 -15.32 4.61
CA LEU A 221 10.30 -15.32 5.24
C LEU A 221 9.65 -16.69 4.98
N ASN A 222 8.84 -17.14 5.94
CA ASN A 222 8.19 -18.45 5.84
C ASN A 222 6.96 -18.47 4.94
N GLU A 223 6.40 -17.29 4.65
CA GLU A 223 5.38 -17.08 3.63
C GLU A 223 5.86 -15.96 2.69
N ILE A 224 5.99 -16.25 1.40
CA ILE A 224 6.41 -15.29 0.38
C ILE A 224 5.43 -15.29 -0.80
N ARG A 225 5.61 -14.35 -1.71
CA ARG A 225 4.94 -14.33 -3.01
C ARG A 225 6.00 -14.55 -4.08
N GLN A 226 5.87 -15.63 -4.85
CA GLN A 226 6.74 -15.89 -5.98
C GLN A 226 6.12 -15.42 -7.29
N MET A 227 6.99 -15.00 -8.20
CA MET A 227 6.70 -14.63 -9.57
C MET A 227 7.36 -15.69 -10.45
N ASP A 228 6.59 -16.71 -10.83
CA ASP A 228 7.07 -17.90 -11.53
C ASP A 228 6.71 -17.85 -13.01
N VAL A 229 7.58 -18.43 -13.84
CA VAL A 229 7.45 -18.49 -15.30
C VAL A 229 7.95 -19.85 -15.76
N GLU A 230 7.29 -20.43 -16.76
CA GLU A 230 7.76 -21.63 -17.45
C GLU A 230 7.45 -21.51 -18.95
N ILE A 231 8.40 -21.93 -19.79
CA ILE A 231 8.36 -21.79 -21.24
C ILE A 231 8.74 -23.14 -21.87
N ALA A 232 7.84 -23.73 -22.64
CA ALA A 232 8.12 -24.91 -23.44
C ALA A 232 8.99 -24.55 -24.65
N PHE A 233 9.77 -25.53 -25.12
CA PHE A 233 10.69 -25.38 -26.26
C PHE A 233 11.74 -24.28 -26.07
N ALA A 234 12.06 -23.94 -24.83
CA ALA A 234 13.09 -22.98 -24.44
C ALA A 234 14.16 -23.68 -23.60
N ASP A 235 15.39 -23.18 -23.66
CA ASP A 235 16.46 -23.57 -22.76
C ASP A 235 16.70 -22.50 -21.67
N TYR A 236 17.78 -22.69 -20.91
CA TYR A 236 18.14 -21.78 -19.83
C TYR A 236 18.60 -20.40 -20.35
N GLU A 237 19.14 -20.28 -21.56
CA GLU A 237 19.55 -19.00 -22.14
C GLU A 237 18.34 -18.18 -22.54
N ASP A 238 17.32 -18.82 -23.11
CA ASP A 238 16.04 -18.18 -23.40
C ASP A 238 15.35 -17.74 -22.09
N ALA A 239 15.38 -18.58 -21.05
CA ALA A 239 14.82 -18.24 -19.74
C ALA A 239 15.53 -17.03 -19.11
N MET A 240 16.87 -16.98 -19.16
CA MET A 240 17.66 -15.83 -18.68
C MET A 240 17.32 -14.54 -19.45
N ARG A 241 17.22 -14.62 -20.79
CA ARG A 241 16.87 -13.46 -21.62
C ARG A 241 15.49 -12.90 -21.25
N VAL A 242 14.49 -13.77 -21.08
CA VAL A 242 13.14 -13.36 -20.67
C VAL A 242 13.15 -12.75 -19.27
N LEU A 243 13.92 -13.31 -18.34
CA LEU A 243 14.09 -12.77 -16.98
C LEU A 243 14.68 -11.36 -17.01
N GLU A 244 15.76 -11.15 -17.77
CA GLU A 244 16.42 -9.84 -17.92
C GLU A 244 15.48 -8.80 -18.52
N GLU A 245 14.81 -9.13 -19.63
CA GLU A 245 13.83 -8.25 -20.27
C GLU A 245 12.69 -7.88 -19.33
N CYS A 246 12.17 -8.86 -18.58
CA CYS A 246 11.10 -8.66 -17.61
C CYS A 246 11.55 -7.72 -16.48
N LEU A 247 12.73 -7.96 -15.90
CA LEU A 247 13.28 -7.14 -14.84
C LEU A 247 13.49 -5.69 -15.30
N VAL A 248 14.08 -5.50 -16.48
CA VAL A 248 14.27 -4.16 -17.08
C VAL A 248 12.93 -3.46 -17.32
N PHE A 249 11.92 -4.20 -17.78
CA PHE A 249 10.57 -3.67 -17.99
C PHE A 249 9.92 -3.22 -16.67
N ILE A 250 9.98 -4.05 -15.62
CA ILE A 250 9.48 -3.73 -14.29
C ILE A 250 10.14 -2.47 -13.74
N LEU A 251 11.48 -2.38 -13.80
CA LEU A 251 12.22 -1.23 -13.31
C LEU A 251 11.84 0.06 -14.07
N LYS A 252 11.63 -0.02 -15.39
CA LYS A 252 11.16 1.11 -16.21
C LYS A 252 9.76 1.56 -15.80
N GLU A 253 8.82 0.64 -15.61
CA GLU A 253 7.45 0.95 -15.19
C GLU A 253 7.41 1.54 -13.77
N VAL A 254 8.18 1.00 -12.82
CA VAL A 254 8.32 1.56 -11.47
C VAL A 254 8.91 2.97 -11.52
N LYS A 255 10.03 3.17 -12.22
CA LYS A 255 10.65 4.51 -12.37
C LYS A 255 9.72 5.53 -13.01
N LYS A 256 8.85 5.09 -13.92
CA LYS A 256 7.88 5.96 -14.60
C LYS A 256 6.69 6.30 -13.71
N ASN A 257 6.13 5.31 -13.02
CA ASN A 257 4.82 5.41 -12.37
C ASN A 257 4.90 5.66 -10.85
N CYS A 258 6.06 5.43 -10.23
CA CYS A 258 6.29 5.55 -8.78
C CYS A 258 7.31 6.64 -8.40
N LYS A 259 7.46 7.70 -9.22
CA LYS A 259 8.47 8.74 -8.98
C LYS A 259 8.39 9.35 -7.58
N LYS A 260 7.18 9.67 -7.12
CA LYS A 260 6.96 10.26 -5.79
C LYS A 260 7.33 9.28 -4.68
N GLU A 261 6.99 8.02 -4.87
CA GLU A 261 7.28 6.96 -3.91
C GLU A 261 8.78 6.65 -3.81
N LEU A 262 9.55 6.89 -4.88
CA LEU A 262 11.00 6.69 -4.93
C LEU A 262 11.81 7.88 -4.36
N GLU A 263 11.18 9.01 -4.10
CA GLU A 263 11.83 10.22 -3.54
C GLU A 263 11.87 10.21 -1.99
N ILE A 264 11.21 9.25 -1.37
CA ILE A 264 11.12 9.06 0.09
C ILE A 264 12.33 8.28 0.59
#